data_AF-A0A8T2KBA7-F1
#
_entry.id   AF-A0A8T2KBA7-F1
#
_cell.length_a   1.000
_cell.length_b   1.000
_cell.length_c   1.000
_cell.angle_alpha   90.00
_cell.angle_beta   90.00
_cell.angle_gamma   90.00
#
_symmetry.space_group_name_H-M   'P 1'
#
loop_
_entity.id
_entity.type
_entity.pdbx_description
1 polymer ?
#
loop_
_entity_poly.entity_id
_entity_poly.type
_entity_poly.pdbx_seq_one_letter_code
_entity_poly.pdbx_strand_id
1 'polypeptide(L)'
;MYCNNSDCSFVHRDKLAKHGVCIRVLGDLTLLPMDLQKLIAQAVMETRNYSECFLNVCFAYTSRHEISNAVQEVAWGVQEGLLEPRDVTESLLDQCLYTAKSPDPDLLIRTSGEVRLSDFLLWQTSYSCLVFQSVLWPEYTFWNLCEAILRYQFNYSSIQKARELHLQERTRLQHESDHLWVQENLWNGGHCSREDDTPLSKNLLQHFKAEREERTRNFVQALEKRRTDFLLELCAA
;
A
#
# COMPACT_ATOMS: atom_id res chain seq x y z
N MET A 1 38.37 -16.18 -8.05
CA MET A 1 38.32 -15.30 -9.23
C MET A 1 37.40 -14.16 -8.89
N TYR A 2 37.99 -13.00 -8.59
CA TYR A 2 37.26 -11.77 -8.32
C TYR A 2 36.68 -11.28 -9.64
N CYS A 3 35.35 -11.17 -9.74
CA CYS A 3 34.71 -10.56 -10.88
C CYS A 3 34.87 -9.03 -10.76
N ASN A 4 36.01 -8.53 -11.23
CA ASN A 4 36.12 -7.15 -11.67
C ASN A 4 35.40 -7.09 -13.02
N ASN A 5 34.22 -6.49 -13.06
CA ASN A 5 33.68 -5.90 -14.28
C ASN A 5 32.56 -4.92 -13.91
N SER A 6 32.81 -3.68 -14.27
CA SER A 6 31.91 -2.52 -14.23
C SER A 6 30.71 -2.65 -15.19
N ASP A 7 30.33 -3.88 -15.57
CA ASP A 7 29.35 -4.24 -16.60
C ASP A 7 28.31 -5.23 -16.06
N CYS A 8 27.78 -4.99 -14.86
CA CYS A 8 26.47 -5.53 -14.48
C CYS A 8 25.36 -4.68 -15.12
N SER A 9 25.45 -4.44 -16.43
CA SER A 9 24.34 -3.88 -17.20
C SER A 9 23.18 -4.87 -17.12
N PHE A 10 22.00 -4.40 -16.73
CA PHE A 10 20.75 -5.15 -16.68
C PHE A 10 20.57 -6.05 -17.92
N VAL A 11 21.00 -7.31 -17.85
CA VAL A 11 21.18 -8.24 -19.01
C VAL A 11 19.87 -8.53 -19.75
N HIS A 12 18.73 -8.08 -19.23
CA HIS A 12 17.40 -8.26 -19.81
C HIS A 12 16.58 -6.96 -19.97
N ARG A 13 17.23 -5.78 -19.99
CA ARG A 13 16.56 -4.48 -20.18
C ARG A 13 15.60 -4.49 -21.38
N ASP A 14 16.07 -4.97 -22.54
CA ASP A 14 15.26 -5.02 -23.76
C ASP A 14 14.02 -5.91 -23.63
N LYS A 15 14.11 -6.98 -22.83
CA LYS A 15 12.97 -7.88 -22.58
C LYS A 15 11.95 -7.22 -21.65
N LEU A 16 12.40 -6.50 -20.62
CA LEU A 16 11.51 -5.77 -19.71
C LEU A 16 10.76 -4.66 -20.46
N ALA A 17 11.48 -3.90 -21.29
CA ALA A 17 10.90 -2.87 -22.15
C ALA A 17 9.90 -3.46 -23.14
N LYS A 18 10.25 -4.57 -23.81
CA LYS A 18 9.37 -5.25 -24.77
C LYS A 18 8.05 -5.73 -24.16
N HIS A 19 8.06 -6.15 -22.89
CA HIS A 19 6.87 -6.67 -22.21
C HIS A 19 6.23 -5.67 -21.23
N GLY A 20 6.72 -4.42 -21.19
CA GLY A 20 6.18 -3.38 -20.31
C GLY A 20 6.12 -3.76 -18.82
N VAL A 21 7.16 -4.42 -18.31
CA VAL A 21 7.19 -4.91 -16.92
C VAL A 21 7.73 -3.84 -15.96
N CYS A 22 6.86 -3.27 -15.14
CA CYS A 22 7.21 -2.36 -14.06
C CYS A 22 7.70 -3.15 -12.84
N ILE A 23 8.97 -2.95 -12.45
CA ILE A 23 9.55 -3.59 -11.28
C ILE A 23 9.51 -2.59 -10.12
N ARG A 24 9.04 -3.06 -8.97
CA ARG A 24 9.06 -2.33 -7.70
C ARG A 24 9.74 -3.20 -6.66
N VAL A 25 10.57 -2.62 -5.81
CA VAL A 25 11.20 -3.33 -4.69
C VAL A 25 10.68 -2.70 -3.39
N LEU A 26 10.10 -3.53 -2.53
CA LEU A 26 9.39 -3.10 -1.33
C LEU A 26 10.12 -3.60 -0.09
N GLY A 27 10.36 -2.74 0.89
CA GLY A 27 11.06 -3.08 2.13
C GLY A 27 11.97 -1.95 2.60
N ASP A 28 12.69 -2.19 3.70
CA ASP A 28 13.67 -1.24 4.21
C ASP A 28 14.99 -1.38 3.45
N LEU A 29 15.10 -0.63 2.36
CA LEU A 29 16.28 -0.65 1.50
C LEU A 29 17.54 -0.15 2.21
N THR A 30 17.40 0.63 3.29
CA THR A 30 18.54 1.17 4.04
C THR A 30 19.36 0.07 4.74
N LEU A 31 18.75 -1.10 4.97
CA LEU A 31 19.41 -2.28 5.54
C LEU A 31 20.30 -3.02 4.53
N LEU A 32 20.21 -2.69 3.25
CA LEU A 32 20.96 -3.36 2.19
C LEU A 32 22.33 -2.72 1.98
N PRO A 33 23.32 -3.45 1.43
CA PRO A 33 24.56 -2.86 0.95
C PRO A 33 24.32 -1.74 -0.08
N MET A 34 25.11 -0.68 -0.01
CA MET A 34 24.93 0.54 -0.82
C MET A 34 24.95 0.25 -2.33
N ASP A 35 25.84 -0.64 -2.79
CA ASP A 35 25.89 -1.09 -4.19
C ASP A 35 24.57 -1.74 -4.64
N LEU A 36 23.96 -2.55 -3.78
CA LEU A 36 22.66 -3.16 -4.07
C LEU A 36 21.51 -2.14 -4.05
N GLN A 37 21.53 -1.18 -3.12
CA GLN A 37 20.55 -0.08 -3.09
C GLN A 37 20.55 0.71 -4.41
N LYS A 38 21.74 1.06 -4.92
CA LYS A 38 21.88 1.78 -6.20
C LYS A 38 21.35 0.97 -7.38
N LEU A 39 21.67 -0.33 -7.45
CA LEU A 39 21.17 -1.21 -8.51
C LEU A 39 19.64 -1.35 -8.47
N ILE A 40 19.06 -1.47 -7.28
CA ILE A 40 17.60 -1.49 -7.09
C ILE A 40 16.99 -0.17 -7.55
N ALA A 41 17.54 0.97 -7.12
CA ALA A 41 17.03 2.28 -7.48
C ALA A 41 17.03 2.48 -9.01
N GLN A 42 18.13 2.11 -9.69
CA GLN A 42 18.21 2.16 -11.15
C GLN A 42 17.13 1.30 -11.81
N ALA A 43 16.95 0.05 -11.38
CA ALA A 43 15.95 -0.86 -11.92
C ALA A 43 14.51 -0.33 -11.79
N VAL A 44 14.17 0.18 -10.60
CA VAL A 44 12.85 0.74 -10.30
C VAL A 44 12.62 2.00 -11.13
N MET A 45 13.61 2.89 -11.21
CA MET A 45 13.49 4.14 -11.96
C MET A 45 13.40 3.94 -13.47
N GLU A 46 14.12 2.96 -14.02
CA GLU A 46 14.07 2.63 -15.45
C GLU A 46 12.73 2.04 -15.87
N THR A 47 12.07 1.26 -15.01
CA THR A 47 10.83 0.56 -15.32
C THR A 47 9.56 1.27 -14.80
N ARG A 48 9.70 2.43 -14.13
CA ARG A 48 8.60 3.13 -13.44
C ARG A 48 7.42 3.54 -14.33
N ASN A 49 7.68 3.77 -15.62
CA ASN A 49 6.68 4.24 -16.59
C ASN A 49 6.00 3.09 -17.35
N TYR A 50 6.36 1.84 -17.06
CA TYR A 50 5.74 0.69 -17.70
C TYR A 50 4.43 0.33 -16.98
N SER A 51 3.45 -0.19 -17.72
CA SER A 51 2.08 -0.39 -17.21
C SER A 51 1.44 -1.72 -17.60
N GLU A 52 2.12 -2.58 -18.37
CA GLU A 52 1.54 -3.84 -18.86
C GLU A 52 1.54 -4.94 -17.78
N CYS A 53 2.59 -5.00 -16.98
CA CYS A 53 2.74 -5.97 -15.91
C CYS A 53 3.49 -5.35 -14.73
N PHE A 54 3.12 -5.72 -13.51
CA PHE A 54 3.75 -5.23 -12.29
C PHE A 54 4.36 -6.38 -11.50
N LEU A 55 5.64 -6.25 -11.15
CA LEU A 55 6.35 -7.19 -10.29
C LEU A 55 6.82 -6.45 -9.03
N ASN A 56 6.22 -6.79 -7.89
CA ASN A 56 6.63 -6.30 -6.58
C ASN A 56 7.55 -7.33 -5.92
N VAL A 57 8.83 -6.99 -5.73
CA VAL A 57 9.81 -7.82 -5.03
C VAL A 57 9.93 -7.32 -3.59
N CYS A 58 9.46 -8.09 -2.62
CA CYS A 58 9.64 -7.74 -1.21
C CYS A 58 11.05 -8.17 -0.75
N PHE A 59 11.91 -7.22 -0.40
CA PHE A 59 13.32 -7.47 -0.08
C PHE A 59 13.74 -6.61 1.12
N ALA A 60 14.39 -7.23 2.12
CA ALA A 60 14.51 -6.65 3.47
C ALA A 60 13.14 -6.16 4.00
N TYR A 61 12.12 -7.03 3.86
CA TYR A 61 10.72 -6.69 4.12
C TYR A 61 10.13 -7.53 5.25
N THR A 62 9.36 -6.89 6.12
CA THR A 62 8.35 -7.52 6.98
C THR A 62 7.11 -6.62 7.04
N SER A 63 5.93 -7.22 7.21
CA SER A 63 4.67 -6.46 7.24
C SER A 63 4.58 -5.56 8.45
N ARG A 64 5.06 -6.00 9.62
CA ARG A 64 5.15 -5.15 10.82
C ARG A 64 6.03 -3.92 10.60
N HIS A 65 7.15 -4.06 9.91
CA HIS A 65 8.01 -2.92 9.61
C HIS A 65 7.33 -1.96 8.62
N GLU A 66 6.70 -2.49 7.57
CA GLU A 66 5.90 -1.68 6.63
C GLU A 66 4.79 -0.88 7.33
N ILE A 67 4.01 -1.53 8.22
CA ILE A 67 2.93 -0.86 8.97
C ILE A 67 3.52 0.22 9.90
N SER A 68 4.61 -0.08 10.59
CA SER A 68 5.28 0.88 11.47
C SER A 68 5.81 2.08 10.68
N ASN A 69 6.39 1.84 9.50
CA ASN A 69 6.82 2.89 8.60
C ASN A 69 5.63 3.73 8.12
N ALA A 70 4.52 3.12 7.71
CA ALA A 70 3.32 3.85 7.28
C ALA A 70 2.79 4.78 8.38
N VAL A 71 2.81 4.34 9.65
CA VAL A 71 2.45 5.20 10.79
C VAL A 71 3.47 6.32 11.00
N GLN A 72 4.76 6.07 10.82
CA GLN A 72 5.80 7.11 10.89
C GLN A 72 5.63 8.16 9.78
N GLU A 73 5.23 7.76 8.57
CA GLU A 73 4.93 8.69 7.47
C GLU A 73 3.76 9.61 7.82
N VAL A 74 2.70 9.06 8.40
CA VAL A 74 1.57 9.85 8.89
C VAL A 74 2.01 10.80 10.00
N ALA A 75 2.82 10.33 10.96
CA ALA A 75 3.33 11.17 12.05
C ALA A 75 4.19 12.33 11.52
N TRP A 76 5.02 12.08 10.51
CA TRP A 76 5.74 13.12 9.79
C TRP A 76 4.78 14.11 9.12
N GLY A 77 3.74 13.64 8.43
CA GLY A 77 2.75 14.51 7.81
C GLY A 77 2.03 15.42 8.81
N VAL A 78 1.73 14.92 10.01
CA VAL A 78 1.16 15.72 11.11
C VAL A 78 2.17 16.75 11.63
N GLN A 79 3.43 16.34 11.82
CA GLN A 79 4.50 17.23 12.30
C GLN A 79 4.75 18.39 11.33
N GLU A 80 4.71 18.13 10.01
CA GLU A 80 4.88 19.15 8.97
C GLU A 80 3.61 19.99 8.71
N GLY A 81 2.51 19.73 9.44
CA GLY A 81 1.24 20.44 9.26
C GLY A 81 0.51 20.12 7.95
N LEU A 82 0.88 19.03 7.27
CA LEU A 82 0.22 18.53 6.05
C LEU A 82 -1.06 17.76 6.37
N LEU A 83 -1.13 17.18 7.58
CA LEU A 83 -2.25 16.42 8.09
C LEU A 83 -2.64 16.90 9.49
N GLU A 84 -3.91 16.71 9.83
CA GLU A 84 -4.36 16.73 11.21
C GLU A 84 -4.45 15.30 11.77
N PRO A 85 -4.26 15.07 13.09
CA PRO A 85 -4.39 13.74 13.69
C PRO A 85 -5.72 13.03 13.39
N ARG A 86 -6.79 13.79 13.13
CA ARG A 86 -8.12 13.27 12.79
C ARG A 86 -8.26 12.81 11.34
N ASP A 87 -7.32 13.20 10.46
CA ASP A 87 -7.32 12.78 9.06
C ASP A 87 -6.82 11.33 8.91
N VAL A 88 -6.27 10.75 10.00
CA VAL A 88 -5.74 9.39 10.02
C VAL A 88 -6.86 8.37 9.96
N THR A 89 -6.90 7.64 8.85
CA THR A 89 -7.89 6.63 8.55
C THR A 89 -7.21 5.37 8.00
N GLU A 90 -7.95 4.26 7.95
CA GLU A 90 -7.48 3.04 7.26
C GLU A 90 -7.09 3.35 5.81
N SER A 91 -7.84 4.21 5.12
CA SER A 91 -7.57 4.59 3.72
C SER A 91 -6.31 5.43 3.55
N LEU A 92 -5.98 6.25 4.54
CA LEU A 92 -4.72 6.99 4.54
C LEU A 92 -3.54 6.05 4.79
N LEU A 93 -3.69 5.10 5.72
CA LEU A 93 -2.65 4.09 5.97
C LEU A 93 -2.40 3.22 4.74
N ASP A 94 -3.45 2.80 4.01
CA ASP A 94 -3.34 2.08 2.73
C ASP A 94 -2.38 2.79 1.75
N GLN A 95 -2.47 4.12 1.67
CA GLN A 95 -1.65 4.97 0.79
C GLN A 95 -0.21 5.18 1.32
N CYS A 96 0.02 4.91 2.60
CA CYS A 96 1.32 5.03 3.24
C CYS A 96 2.13 3.72 3.23
N LEU A 97 1.52 2.58 2.90
CA LEU A 97 2.24 1.31 2.75
C LEU A 97 3.21 1.35 1.56
N TYR A 98 4.20 0.45 1.54
CA TYR A 98 5.07 0.29 0.38
C TYR A 98 4.27 -0.20 -0.84
N THR A 99 3.20 -0.96 -0.59
CA THR A 99 2.30 -1.50 -1.61
C THR A 99 1.27 -0.50 -2.15
N ALA A 100 1.25 0.78 -1.74
CA ALA A 100 0.20 1.75 -2.05
C ALA A 100 -0.18 1.88 -3.56
N LYS A 101 0.73 1.52 -4.46
CA LYS A 101 0.52 1.54 -5.93
C LYS A 101 -0.04 0.23 -6.49
N SER A 102 -0.44 -0.70 -5.63
CA SER A 102 -0.96 -2.02 -5.98
C SER A 102 -2.29 -2.23 -5.27
N PRO A 103 -3.29 -2.87 -5.91
CA PRO A 103 -4.44 -3.37 -5.18
C PRO A 103 -4.02 -4.48 -4.21
N ASP A 104 -4.86 -4.73 -3.21
CA ASP A 104 -4.69 -5.87 -2.33
C ASP A 104 -4.66 -7.19 -3.13
N PRO A 105 -3.79 -8.16 -2.76
CA PRO A 105 -3.74 -9.43 -3.44
C PRO A 105 -5.08 -10.17 -3.39
N ASP A 106 -5.51 -10.75 -4.49
CA ASP A 106 -6.66 -11.66 -4.49
C ASP A 106 -6.32 -13.03 -3.89
N LEU A 107 -5.08 -13.45 -4.08
CA LEU A 107 -4.59 -14.78 -3.76
C LEU A 107 -3.18 -14.67 -3.18
N LEU A 108 -2.99 -15.22 -1.98
CA LEU A 108 -1.69 -15.40 -1.35
C LEU A 108 -1.33 -16.89 -1.35
N ILE A 109 -0.28 -17.24 -2.08
CA ILE A 109 0.22 -18.61 -2.18
C ILE A 109 1.47 -18.76 -1.33
N ARG A 110 1.51 -19.79 -0.49
CA ARG A 110 2.70 -20.19 0.25
C ARG A 110 3.03 -21.65 0.01
N THR A 111 4.25 -21.88 -0.46
CA THR A 111 4.83 -23.20 -0.72
C THR A 111 5.45 -23.83 0.54
N SER A 112 6.07 -25.00 0.38
CA SER A 112 6.83 -25.75 1.39
C SER A 112 6.03 -26.29 2.59
N GLY A 113 4.69 -26.35 2.48
CA GLY A 113 3.82 -26.98 3.48
C GLY A 113 3.62 -26.20 4.78
N GLU A 114 4.16 -24.99 4.85
CA GLU A 114 4.11 -24.16 6.05
C GLU A 114 2.80 -23.38 6.13
N VAL A 115 2.07 -23.49 7.25
CA VAL A 115 0.74 -22.87 7.45
C VAL A 115 0.80 -21.62 8.33
N ARG A 116 1.68 -20.69 7.96
CA ARG A 116 1.83 -19.36 8.60
C ARG A 116 2.00 -18.29 7.53
N LEU A 117 1.84 -17.01 7.88
CA LEU A 117 2.12 -15.91 6.96
C LEU A 117 3.58 -15.43 7.02
N SER A 118 4.29 -15.71 8.11
CA SER A 118 5.69 -15.27 8.33
C SER A 118 5.89 -13.75 8.13
N ASP A 119 4.99 -12.95 8.67
CA ASP A 119 5.09 -11.48 8.64
C ASP A 119 5.12 -10.91 7.21
N PHE A 120 4.28 -11.48 6.32
CA PHE A 120 4.20 -11.09 4.92
C PHE A 120 2.80 -10.58 4.58
N LEU A 121 2.71 -9.33 4.09
CA LEU A 121 1.49 -8.67 3.62
C LEU A 121 0.28 -8.83 4.55
N LEU A 122 0.47 -8.69 5.86
CA LEU A 122 -0.57 -8.97 6.87
C LEU A 122 -1.78 -8.04 6.71
N TRP A 123 -1.53 -6.78 6.38
CA TRP A 123 -2.57 -5.77 6.15
C TRP A 123 -3.34 -6.07 4.85
N GLN A 124 -2.59 -6.20 3.76
CA GLN A 124 -3.10 -6.33 2.39
C GLN A 124 -3.82 -7.66 2.17
N THR A 125 -3.47 -8.71 2.93
CA THR A 125 -4.03 -10.06 2.72
C THR A 125 -5.16 -10.44 3.67
N SER A 126 -5.68 -9.47 4.45
CA SER A 126 -6.78 -9.65 5.40
C SER A 126 -8.04 -10.28 4.77
N TYR A 127 -8.33 -9.95 3.51
CA TYR A 127 -9.45 -10.49 2.73
C TYR A 127 -8.98 -11.14 1.41
N SER A 128 -7.82 -11.81 1.43
CA SER A 128 -7.33 -12.61 0.29
C SER A 128 -7.69 -14.09 0.44
N CYS A 129 -7.68 -14.83 -0.68
CA CYS A 129 -7.66 -16.29 -0.63
C CYS A 129 -6.28 -16.77 -0.19
N LEU A 130 -6.18 -17.50 0.91
CA LEU A 130 -4.93 -18.09 1.39
C LEU A 130 -4.78 -19.52 0.88
N VAL A 131 -3.70 -19.81 0.16
CA VAL A 131 -3.41 -21.14 -0.39
C VAL A 131 -2.04 -21.62 0.09
N PHE A 132 -2.07 -22.64 0.94
CA PHE A 132 -0.87 -23.34 1.40
C PHE A 132 -0.69 -24.63 0.59
N GLN A 133 0.47 -24.80 -0.02
CA GLN A 133 0.82 -25.97 -0.83
C GLN A 133 2.12 -26.60 -0.31
N SER A 134 2.20 -27.92 -0.30
CA SER A 134 3.36 -28.68 0.20
C SER A 134 4.57 -28.68 -0.73
N VAL A 135 4.36 -28.41 -2.03
CA VAL A 135 5.41 -28.36 -3.05
C VAL A 135 6.50 -27.33 -2.67
N LEU A 136 7.77 -27.65 -2.92
CA LEU A 136 8.88 -26.71 -2.70
C LEU A 136 8.90 -25.63 -3.79
N TRP A 137 9.34 -24.41 -3.45
CA TRP A 137 9.36 -23.30 -4.43
C TRP A 137 10.11 -23.63 -5.74
N PRO A 138 11.31 -24.26 -5.72
CA PRO A 138 12.00 -24.61 -6.97
C PRO A 138 11.27 -25.67 -7.82
N GLU A 139 10.32 -26.38 -7.23
CA GLU A 139 9.53 -27.44 -7.88
C GLU A 139 8.14 -26.94 -8.30
N TYR A 140 7.84 -25.66 -8.12
CA TYR A 140 6.52 -25.09 -8.39
C TYR A 140 6.19 -25.14 -9.89
N THR A 141 5.05 -25.73 -10.24
CA THR A 141 4.62 -25.90 -11.63
C THR A 141 3.42 -25.03 -11.97
N PHE A 142 3.16 -24.88 -13.27
CA PHE A 142 1.94 -24.24 -13.78
C PHE A 142 0.66 -24.87 -13.19
N TRP A 143 0.64 -26.19 -12.97
CA TRP A 143 -0.51 -26.89 -12.40
C TRP A 143 -0.77 -26.52 -10.94
N ASN A 144 0.28 -26.23 -10.16
CA ASN A 144 0.13 -25.73 -8.79
C ASN A 144 -0.52 -24.35 -8.78
N LEU A 145 -0.15 -23.48 -9.72
CA LEU A 145 -0.78 -22.17 -9.88
C LEU A 145 -2.26 -22.33 -10.30
N CYS A 146 -2.57 -23.21 -11.24
CA CYS A 146 -3.96 -23.50 -11.62
C CYS A 146 -4.81 -23.98 -10.44
N GLU A 147 -4.27 -24.86 -9.60
CA GLU A 147 -4.93 -25.30 -8.38
C GLU A 147 -5.24 -24.12 -7.45
N ALA A 148 -4.28 -23.21 -7.24
CA ALA A 148 -4.45 -22.05 -6.39
C ALA A 148 -5.52 -21.08 -6.96
N ILE A 149 -5.55 -20.88 -8.27
CA ILE A 149 -6.59 -20.09 -8.95
C ILE A 149 -7.97 -20.74 -8.79
N LEU A 150 -8.08 -22.07 -8.92
CA LEU A 150 -9.34 -22.78 -8.69
C LEU A 150 -9.84 -22.61 -7.25
N ARG A 151 -8.94 -22.63 -6.26
CA ARG A 151 -9.29 -22.35 -4.86
C ARG A 151 -9.78 -20.91 -4.68
N TYR A 152 -9.16 -19.94 -5.34
CA TYR A 152 -9.65 -18.56 -5.35
C TYR A 152 -11.06 -18.47 -5.95
N GLN A 153 -11.28 -19.06 -7.13
CA GLN A 153 -12.60 -19.07 -7.79
C GLN A 153 -13.68 -19.71 -6.92
N PHE A 154 -13.36 -20.81 -6.23
CA PHE A 154 -14.29 -21.47 -5.32
C PHE A 154 -14.69 -20.59 -4.12
N ASN A 155 -13.77 -19.79 -3.60
CA ASN A 155 -14.00 -18.90 -2.45
C ASN A 155 -14.45 -17.48 -2.85
N TYR A 156 -14.49 -17.17 -4.14
CA TYR A 156 -14.67 -15.81 -4.66
C TYR A 156 -15.91 -15.12 -4.08
N SER A 157 -17.07 -15.79 -4.09
CA SER A 157 -18.33 -15.20 -3.60
C SER A 157 -18.27 -14.84 -2.11
N SER A 158 -17.69 -15.70 -1.28
CA SER A 158 -17.50 -15.44 0.15
C SER A 158 -16.52 -14.31 0.42
N ILE A 159 -15.41 -14.27 -0.33
CA ILE A 159 -14.39 -13.22 -0.21
C ILE A 159 -14.97 -11.87 -0.64
N GLN A 160 -15.66 -11.81 -1.78
CA GLN A 160 -16.29 -10.57 -2.25
C GLN A 160 -17.31 -10.02 -1.26
N LYS A 161 -18.16 -10.90 -0.70
CA LYS A 161 -19.11 -10.49 0.34
C LYS A 161 -18.41 -9.94 1.58
N ALA A 162 -17.32 -10.56 2.02
CA ALA A 162 -16.55 -10.08 3.17
C ALA A 162 -15.90 -8.71 2.89
N ARG A 163 -15.32 -8.51 1.70
CA ARG A 163 -14.75 -7.24 1.26
C ARG A 163 -15.81 -6.13 1.20
N GLU A 164 -16.98 -6.42 0.66
CA GLU A 164 -18.08 -5.47 0.57
C GLU A 164 -18.59 -5.05 1.96
N LEU A 165 -18.80 -6.01 2.86
CA LEU A 165 -19.21 -5.73 4.23
C LEU A 165 -18.17 -4.88 4.98
N HIS A 166 -16.88 -5.16 4.80
CA HIS A 166 -15.80 -4.36 5.37
C HIS A 166 -15.82 -2.93 4.85
N LEU A 167 -15.97 -2.74 3.54
CA LEU A 167 -16.05 -1.41 2.92
C LEU A 167 -17.28 -0.61 3.41
N GLN A 168 -18.43 -1.27 3.55
CA GLN A 168 -19.64 -0.66 4.11
C GLN A 168 -19.41 -0.22 5.55
N GLU A 169 -18.78 -1.06 6.37
CA GLU A 169 -18.47 -0.74 7.76
C GLU A 169 -17.47 0.42 7.88
N ARG A 170 -16.39 0.42 7.09
CA ARG A 170 -15.44 1.55 7.01
C ARG A 170 -16.15 2.86 6.67
N THR A 171 -17.04 2.83 5.69
CA THR A 171 -17.80 4.01 5.25
C THR A 171 -18.74 4.50 6.35
N ARG A 172 -19.41 3.58 7.04
CA ARG A 172 -20.30 3.88 8.18
C ARG A 172 -19.53 4.56 9.32
N LEU A 173 -18.41 3.95 9.75
CA LEU A 173 -17.56 4.49 10.82
C LEU A 173 -16.99 5.87 10.47
N GLN A 174 -16.59 6.07 9.21
CA GLN A 174 -16.12 7.37 8.75
C GLN A 174 -17.24 8.42 8.80
N HIS A 175 -18.43 8.07 8.32
CA HIS A 175 -19.59 8.95 8.35
C HIS A 175 -19.96 9.33 9.79
N GLU A 176 -19.97 8.38 10.72
CA GLU A 176 -20.23 8.63 12.14
C GLU A 176 -19.19 9.56 12.77
N SER A 177 -17.90 9.33 12.48
CA SER A 177 -16.82 10.21 12.93
C SER A 177 -16.99 11.65 12.44
N ASP A 178 -17.34 11.82 11.16
CA ASP A 178 -17.54 13.15 10.56
C ASP A 178 -18.73 13.88 11.19
N HIS A 179 -19.83 13.18 11.47
CA HIS A 179 -21.02 13.77 12.13
C HIS A 179 -20.72 14.18 13.57
N LEU A 180 -20.02 13.35 14.34
CA LEU A 180 -19.63 13.67 15.71
C LEU A 180 -18.77 14.95 15.75
N TRP A 181 -17.86 15.11 14.79
CA TRP A 181 -17.06 16.31 14.66
C TRP A 181 -17.90 17.56 14.41
N VAL A 182 -18.85 17.50 13.47
CA VAL A 182 -19.74 18.63 13.15
C VAL A 182 -20.58 19.02 14.37
N GLN A 183 -21.14 18.02 15.07
CA GLN A 183 -21.92 18.25 16.30
C GLN A 183 -21.08 18.95 17.38
N GLU A 184 -19.85 18.50 17.62
CA GLU A 184 -18.95 19.11 18.60
C GLU A 184 -18.61 20.57 18.23
N ASN A 185 -18.37 20.85 16.95
CA ASN A 185 -18.09 22.21 16.48
C ASN A 185 -19.30 23.14 16.60
N LEU A 186 -20.50 22.66 16.27
CA LEU A 186 -21.74 23.42 16.44
C LEU A 186 -22.02 23.71 17.92
N TRP A 187 -21.80 22.72 18.79
CA TRP A 187 -21.95 22.87 20.24
C TRP A 187 -20.99 23.92 20.80
N ASN A 188 -19.71 23.83 20.43
CA ASN A 188 -18.69 24.80 20.84
C ASN A 188 -18.95 26.21 20.28
N GLY A 189 -19.64 26.32 19.14
CA GLY A 189 -20.12 27.57 18.55
C GLY A 189 -21.39 28.15 19.19
N GLY A 190 -21.95 27.52 20.23
CA GLY A 190 -23.14 28.00 20.95
C GLY A 190 -24.49 27.61 20.33
N HIS A 191 -24.51 26.69 19.36
CA HIS A 191 -25.74 26.15 18.80
C HIS A 191 -26.24 24.97 19.64
N CYS A 192 -27.35 25.15 20.36
CA CYS A 192 -27.92 24.16 21.30
C CYS A 192 -28.97 23.21 20.69
N SER A 193 -29.16 23.22 19.37
CA SER A 193 -30.23 22.46 18.71
C SER A 193 -29.74 21.08 18.27
N ARG A 194 -30.38 20.03 18.79
CA ARG A 194 -30.18 18.60 18.43
C ARG A 194 -30.67 18.21 17.03
N GLU A 195 -30.91 19.18 16.15
CA GLU A 195 -31.38 18.91 14.79
C GLU A 195 -30.19 18.63 13.88
N ASP A 196 -29.82 17.35 13.77
CA ASP A 196 -28.69 16.84 12.98
C ASP A 196 -28.75 17.23 11.49
N ASP A 197 -29.93 17.62 10.98
CA ASP A 197 -30.23 17.70 9.56
C ASP A 197 -30.51 19.13 9.04
N THR A 198 -29.99 20.14 9.74
CA THR A 198 -30.08 21.54 9.26
C THR A 198 -29.21 21.77 8.00
N PRO A 199 -29.58 22.72 7.11
CA PRO A 199 -28.74 23.10 5.97
C PRO A 199 -27.32 23.52 6.39
N LEU A 200 -27.18 24.12 7.58
CA LEU A 200 -25.89 24.52 8.14
C LEU A 200 -25.01 23.30 8.48
N SER A 201 -25.56 22.29 9.16
CA SER A 201 -24.87 21.03 9.47
C SER A 201 -24.37 20.34 8.20
N LYS A 202 -25.23 20.25 7.16
CA LYS A 202 -24.88 19.65 5.86
C LYS A 202 -23.75 20.40 5.16
N ASN A 203 -23.78 21.74 5.16
CA ASN A 203 -22.73 22.55 4.56
C ASN A 203 -21.38 22.41 5.30
N LEU A 204 -21.41 22.40 6.64
CA LEU A 204 -20.21 22.19 7.45
C LEU A 204 -19.60 20.81 7.21
N LEU A 205 -20.43 19.77 7.15
CA LEU A 205 -20.00 18.40 6.85
C LEU A 205 -19.32 18.31 5.48
N GLN A 206 -19.90 18.95 4.46
CA GLN A 206 -19.33 18.98 3.11
C GLN A 206 -17.99 19.71 3.08
N HIS A 207 -17.93 20.88 3.73
CA HIS A 207 -16.69 21.65 3.84
C HIS A 207 -15.58 20.84 4.53
N PHE A 208 -15.90 20.25 5.68
CA PHE A 208 -14.96 19.42 6.44
C PHE A 208 -14.41 18.25 5.63
N LYS A 209 -15.28 17.54 4.90
CA LYS A 209 -14.86 16.45 4.01
C LYS A 209 -13.92 16.94 2.91
N ALA A 210 -14.25 18.05 2.26
CA ALA A 210 -13.44 18.63 1.21
C ALA A 210 -12.05 19.06 1.72
N GLU A 211 -11.99 19.69 2.91
CA GLU A 211 -10.72 20.08 3.53
C GLU A 211 -9.85 18.86 3.89
N ARG A 212 -10.45 17.82 4.49
CA ARG A 212 -9.72 16.57 4.77
C ARG A 212 -9.18 15.93 3.49
N GLU A 213 -10.02 15.83 2.46
CA GLU A 213 -9.60 15.29 1.16
C GLU A 213 -8.45 16.10 0.55
N GLU A 214 -8.51 17.42 0.64
CA GLU A 214 -7.43 18.30 0.19
C GLU A 214 -6.13 18.07 0.96
N ARG A 215 -6.17 18.09 2.30
CA ARG A 215 -5.00 17.80 3.15
C ARG A 215 -4.40 16.43 2.84
N THR A 216 -5.26 15.42 2.73
CA THR A 216 -4.86 14.04 2.42
C THR A 216 -4.16 13.95 1.07
N ARG A 217 -4.75 14.56 0.02
CA ARG A 217 -4.13 14.59 -1.32
C ARG A 217 -2.78 15.29 -1.31
N ASN A 218 -2.68 16.44 -0.65
CA ASN A 218 -1.44 17.21 -0.58
C ASN A 218 -0.34 16.42 0.16
N PHE A 219 -0.71 15.78 1.27
CA PHE A 219 0.19 14.89 2.00
C PHE A 219 0.69 13.71 1.14
N VAL A 220 -0.22 13.02 0.44
CA VAL A 220 0.14 11.88 -0.40
C VAL A 220 1.08 12.30 -1.52
N GLN A 221 0.84 13.45 -2.15
CA GLN A 221 1.76 14.01 -3.16
C GLN A 221 3.15 14.33 -2.58
N ALA A 222 3.20 14.92 -1.39
CA ALA A 222 4.45 15.22 -0.70
C ALA A 222 5.21 13.94 -0.35
N LEU A 223 4.51 12.90 0.11
CA LEU A 223 5.07 11.59 0.41
C LEU A 223 5.61 10.89 -0.84
N GLU A 224 4.87 10.90 -1.95
CA GLU A 224 5.33 10.35 -3.23
C GLU A 224 6.56 11.06 -3.76
N LYS A 225 6.61 12.40 -3.62
CA LYS A 225 7.79 13.19 -3.97
C LYS A 225 8.98 12.75 -3.14
N ARG A 226 8.84 12.68 -1.81
CA ARG A 226 9.92 12.26 -0.90
C ARG A 226 10.49 10.87 -1.24
N ARG A 227 9.61 9.92 -1.55
CA ARG A 227 9.99 8.57 -2.00
C ARG A 227 10.75 8.58 -3.32
N THR A 228 10.33 9.42 -4.25
CA THR A 228 10.97 9.55 -5.57
C THR A 228 12.35 10.21 -5.44
N ASP A 229 12.45 11.26 -4.62
CA ASP A 229 13.69 11.98 -4.36
C ASP A 229 14.74 11.04 -3.75
N PHE A 230 14.37 10.20 -2.78
CA PHE A 230 15.25 9.17 -2.22
C PHE A 230 15.83 8.22 -3.27
N LEU A 231 15.00 7.73 -4.21
CA LEU A 231 15.48 6.85 -5.28
C LEU A 231 16.38 7.59 -6.29
N LEU A 232 16.08 8.85 -6.59
CA LEU A 232 16.90 9.68 -7.46
C LEU A 232 18.27 9.97 -6.85
N GLU A 233 18.33 10.26 -5.55
CA GLU A 233 19.56 10.45 -4.81
C GLU A 233 20.44 9.20 -4.83
N LEU A 234 19.85 8.01 -4.62
CA LEU A 234 20.57 6.74 -4.75
C LEU A 234 21.10 6.50 -6.16
N CYS A 235 20.36 6.88 -7.20
CA CYS A 235 20.84 6.78 -8.58
C CYS A 235 21.98 7.75 -8.91
N ALA A 236 22.05 8.90 -8.23
CA ALA A 236 23.03 9.96 -8.47
C ALA A 236 24.33 9.79 -7.67
N ALA A 237 24.27 9.12 -6.52
CA ALA A 237 25.40 8.84 -5.63
C ALA A 237 26.35 7.78 -6.18
#